data_AF-A0AB33CM59-F1
#
_entry.id   AF-A0AB33CM59-F1
#
_cell.length_a   1.000
_cell.length_b   1.000
_cell.length_c   1.000
_cell.angle_alpha   90.00
_cell.angle_beta   90.00
_cell.angle_gamma   90.00
#
_symmetry.space_group_name_H-M   'P 1'
#
loop_
_entity.id
_entity.type
_entity.pdbx_description
1 polymer ?
#
loop_
_entity_poly.entity_id
_entity_poly.type
_entity_poly.pdbx_seq_one_letter_code
_entity_poly.pdbx_strand_id
1 'polypeptide(L)'
;MEGLRPTEIHWIISHYIGVSGGYLGDFTYPSHREFYAAYCDLTVDPEDYPGTTRQRFLAVLSSADPQTQAAIVRGVARRFPVGSEVQRTQDARSKLLAMAERCSQIAAVEPTSPRLASELVRQALADAASLLEVQGPVSALDRVHTALHGYLKTVCRAAGLDMASLPADPGVTQIFKLMRESHPALRDMGVQDDAMRKIVFSIGNILDSLNPLRNRGSLAHANDQLVERDEALLAINLTRSIIQYLDSKIAADR
;
A
#
# COMPACT_ATOMS: atom_id res chain seq x y z
N MET A 1 -1.38 -4.17 -4.00
CA MET A 1 -1.91 -2.87 -4.50
C MET A 1 -3.20 -3.16 -5.26
N GLU A 2 -4.23 -2.33 -5.15
CA GLU A 2 -5.51 -2.62 -5.80
C GLU A 2 -5.47 -2.24 -7.29
N GLY A 3 -5.35 -3.24 -8.15
CA GLY A 3 -5.39 -3.06 -9.61
C GLY A 3 -6.79 -2.69 -10.14
N LEU A 4 -6.87 -2.54 -11.46
CA LEU A 4 -8.14 -2.36 -12.15
C LEU A 4 -9.00 -3.62 -12.04
N ARG A 5 -10.28 -3.43 -11.72
CA ARG A 5 -11.29 -4.51 -11.75
C ARG A 5 -11.63 -4.85 -13.21
N PRO A 6 -12.04 -6.09 -13.51
CA PRO A 6 -12.43 -6.48 -14.87
C PRO A 6 -13.51 -5.58 -15.50
N THR A 7 -14.45 -5.09 -14.69
CA THR A 7 -15.49 -4.16 -15.13
C THR A 7 -14.94 -2.79 -15.52
N GLU A 8 -13.87 -2.34 -14.88
CA GLU A 8 -13.21 -1.06 -15.19
C GLU A 8 -12.37 -1.19 -16.44
N ILE A 9 -11.61 -2.28 -16.59
CA ILE A 9 -10.88 -2.59 -17.82
C ILE A 9 -11.84 -2.63 -19.02
N HIS A 10 -12.97 -3.31 -18.86
CA HIS A 10 -14.01 -3.36 -19.89
C HIS A 10 -14.58 -1.96 -20.21
N TRP A 11 -14.82 -1.15 -19.19
CA TRP A 11 -15.33 0.22 -19.37
C TRP A 11 -14.32 1.10 -20.11
N ILE A 12 -13.04 1.04 -19.75
CA ILE A 12 -11.97 1.81 -20.43
C ILE A 12 -11.92 1.46 -21.92
N ILE A 13 -11.87 0.16 -22.24
CA ILE A 13 -11.76 -0.33 -23.62
C ILE A 13 -13.01 0.02 -24.42
N SER A 14 -14.19 -0.35 -23.93
CA SER A 14 -15.41 -0.30 -24.74
C SER A 14 -16.10 1.06 -24.72
N HIS A 15 -15.98 1.83 -23.63
CA HIS A 15 -16.75 3.05 -23.41
C HIS A 15 -15.92 4.34 -23.40
N TYR A 16 -14.61 4.28 -23.11
CA TYR A 16 -13.76 5.47 -23.17
C TYR A 16 -12.96 5.54 -24.48
N ILE A 17 -12.21 4.47 -24.77
CA ILE A 17 -11.43 4.38 -26.02
C ILE A 17 -12.37 4.10 -27.19
N GLY A 18 -13.22 3.08 -27.06
CA GLY A 18 -14.15 2.59 -28.08
C GLY A 18 -13.59 1.37 -28.83
N VAL A 19 -14.47 0.57 -29.42
CA VAL A 19 -14.09 -0.62 -30.21
C VAL A 19 -14.92 -0.69 -31.49
N SER A 20 -14.27 -0.97 -32.62
CA SER A 20 -14.93 -1.24 -33.90
C SER A 20 -14.26 -2.42 -34.62
N GLY A 21 -15.02 -3.45 -35.00
CA GLY A 21 -14.49 -4.60 -35.75
C GLY A 21 -13.34 -5.36 -35.08
N GLY A 22 -13.19 -5.27 -33.76
CA GLY A 22 -12.07 -5.86 -33.02
C GLY A 22 -10.84 -4.96 -32.86
N TYR A 23 -10.85 -3.75 -33.42
CA TYR A 23 -9.82 -2.72 -33.24
C TYR A 23 -10.18 -1.76 -32.12
N LEU A 24 -9.15 -1.26 -31.43
CA LEU A 24 -9.27 -0.38 -30.27
C LEU A 24 -9.20 1.09 -30.71
N GLY A 25 -10.32 1.81 -30.59
CA GLY A 25 -10.40 3.23 -30.95
C GLY A 25 -9.91 3.49 -32.39
N ASP A 26 -9.03 4.48 -32.54
CA ASP A 26 -8.32 4.83 -33.77
C ASP A 26 -6.89 4.27 -33.81
N PHE A 27 -6.57 3.26 -32.97
CA PHE A 27 -5.24 2.66 -32.97
C PHE A 27 -4.97 1.85 -34.24
N THR A 28 -3.85 2.17 -34.88
CA THR A 28 -3.16 1.30 -35.83
C THR A 28 -2.09 0.50 -35.07
N TYR A 29 -1.53 -0.54 -35.69
CA TYR A 29 -0.43 -1.28 -35.07
C TYR A 29 0.77 -0.37 -34.69
N PRO A 30 1.22 0.56 -35.56
CA PRO A 30 2.25 1.53 -35.18
C PRO A 30 1.85 2.45 -34.03
N SER A 31 0.67 3.07 -34.09
CA SER A 31 0.27 4.02 -33.03
C SER A 31 -0.05 3.33 -31.70
N HIS A 32 -0.43 2.04 -31.72
CA HIS A 32 -0.54 1.23 -30.50
C HIS A 32 0.83 0.90 -29.91
N ARG A 33 1.84 0.62 -30.73
CA ARG A 33 3.22 0.41 -30.26
C ARG A 33 3.80 1.66 -29.62
N GLU A 34 3.64 2.81 -30.27
CA GLU A 34 4.15 4.09 -29.79
C GLU A 34 3.44 4.58 -28.52
N PHE A 35 2.18 4.17 -28.31
CA PHE A 35 1.35 4.63 -27.21
C PHE A 35 2.03 4.52 -25.83
N TYR A 36 2.65 3.37 -25.55
CA TYR A 36 3.24 3.10 -24.23
C TYR A 36 4.44 4.01 -23.95
N ALA A 37 5.33 4.21 -24.93
CA ALA A 37 6.47 5.10 -24.78
C ALA A 37 6.05 6.59 -24.79
N ALA A 38 5.16 6.97 -25.71
CA ALA A 38 4.82 8.37 -25.95
C ALA A 38 3.84 8.98 -24.94
N TYR A 39 2.97 8.15 -24.32
CA TYR A 39 1.91 8.65 -23.43
C TYR A 39 1.98 8.07 -22.02
N CYS A 40 2.60 6.91 -21.82
CA CYS A 40 2.67 6.23 -20.53
C CYS A 40 4.05 6.24 -19.89
N ASP A 41 5.10 6.64 -20.60
CA ASP A 41 6.50 6.55 -20.15
C ASP A 41 6.92 5.09 -19.83
N LEU A 42 6.45 4.13 -20.64
CA LEU A 42 6.68 2.69 -20.47
C LEU A 42 7.40 2.05 -21.65
N THR A 43 8.26 1.07 -21.37
CA THR A 43 8.92 0.22 -22.38
C THR A 43 8.13 -1.09 -22.59
N VAL A 44 6.89 -0.98 -23.05
CA VAL A 44 6.04 -2.13 -23.39
C VAL A 44 5.96 -2.28 -24.91
N ASP A 45 6.26 -3.48 -25.42
CA ASP A 45 5.98 -3.84 -26.81
C ASP A 45 4.66 -4.65 -26.90
N PRO A 46 3.58 -4.11 -27.48
CA PRO A 46 2.34 -4.86 -27.63
C PRO A 46 2.45 -6.06 -28.60
N GLU A 47 3.52 -6.18 -29.39
CA GLU A 47 3.72 -7.32 -30.29
C GLU A 47 4.07 -8.62 -29.56
N ASP A 48 4.53 -8.53 -28.31
CA ASP A 48 4.74 -9.69 -27.43
C ASP A 48 3.42 -10.42 -27.08
N TYR A 49 2.28 -9.80 -27.41
CA TYR A 49 0.95 -10.33 -27.15
C TYR A 49 0.23 -10.70 -28.45
N PRO A 50 -0.48 -11.85 -28.49
CA PRO A 50 -1.20 -12.27 -29.68
C PRO A 50 -2.48 -11.45 -29.92
N GLY A 51 -2.91 -11.38 -31.18
CA GLY A 51 -4.23 -10.86 -31.55
C GLY A 51 -4.26 -9.41 -32.02
N THR A 52 -5.46 -8.83 -32.06
CA THR A 52 -5.71 -7.46 -32.53
C THR A 52 -5.24 -6.40 -31.53
N THR A 53 -5.23 -5.12 -31.92
CA THR A 53 -4.90 -3.99 -31.01
C THR A 53 -5.73 -4.00 -29.73
N ARG A 54 -7.02 -4.37 -29.82
CA ARG A 54 -7.88 -4.57 -28.63
C ARG A 54 -7.41 -5.71 -27.75
N GLN A 55 -7.12 -6.89 -28.34
CA GLN A 55 -6.70 -8.07 -27.58
C GLN A 55 -5.35 -7.84 -26.89
N ARG A 56 -4.41 -7.23 -27.61
CA ARG A 56 -3.08 -6.84 -27.09
C ARG A 56 -3.19 -5.83 -25.96
N PHE A 57 -3.95 -4.74 -26.15
CA PHE A 57 -4.15 -3.74 -25.10
C PHE A 57 -4.82 -4.33 -23.85
N LEU A 58 -5.83 -5.18 -24.03
CA LEU A 58 -6.47 -5.90 -22.94
C LEU A 58 -5.45 -6.76 -22.19
N ALA A 59 -4.64 -7.54 -22.92
CA ALA A 59 -3.63 -8.42 -22.32
C ALA A 59 -2.61 -7.62 -21.50
N VAL A 60 -2.01 -6.59 -22.10
CA VAL A 60 -1.07 -5.67 -21.43
C VAL A 60 -1.69 -5.08 -20.16
N LEU A 61 -2.88 -4.48 -20.27
CA LEU A 61 -3.50 -3.79 -19.14
C LEU A 61 -3.90 -4.77 -18.02
N SER A 62 -4.32 -5.98 -18.37
CA SER A 62 -4.77 -6.99 -17.39
C SER A 62 -3.60 -7.69 -16.70
N SER A 63 -2.45 -7.83 -17.37
CA SER A 63 -1.25 -8.46 -16.80
C SER A 63 -0.32 -7.48 -16.07
N ALA A 64 -0.49 -6.17 -16.30
CA ALA A 64 0.32 -5.14 -15.67
C ALA A 64 0.09 -5.06 -14.15
N ASP A 65 1.15 -4.74 -13.41
CA ASP A 65 1.03 -4.37 -12.00
C ASP A 65 0.23 -3.06 -11.85
N PRO A 66 -0.34 -2.77 -10.67
CA PRO A 66 -1.20 -1.60 -10.46
C PRO A 66 -0.53 -0.26 -10.80
N GLN A 67 0.77 -0.10 -10.58
CA GLN A 67 1.47 1.14 -10.94
C GLN A 67 1.56 1.31 -12.46
N THR A 68 1.89 0.23 -13.16
CA THR A 68 1.89 0.19 -14.63
C THR A 68 0.46 0.39 -15.18
N GLN A 69 -0.57 -0.20 -14.57
CA GLN A 69 -1.96 0.06 -14.94
C GLN A 69 -2.32 1.54 -14.80
N ALA A 70 -1.94 2.19 -13.70
CA ALA A 70 -2.16 3.61 -13.49
C ALA A 70 -1.48 4.47 -14.57
N ALA A 71 -0.24 4.15 -14.94
CA ALA A 71 0.48 4.82 -16.02
C ALA A 71 -0.22 4.65 -17.37
N ILE A 72 -0.69 3.44 -17.69
CA ILE A 72 -1.47 3.17 -18.91
C ILE A 72 -2.76 3.99 -18.93
N VAL A 73 -3.51 4.00 -17.83
CA VAL A 73 -4.79 4.72 -17.73
C VAL A 73 -4.60 6.24 -17.85
N ARG A 74 -3.54 6.80 -17.26
CA ARG A 74 -3.17 8.22 -17.46
C ARG A 74 -2.78 8.49 -18.91
N GLY A 75 -2.04 7.58 -19.55
CA GLY A 75 -1.71 7.65 -20.96
C GLY A 75 -2.95 7.65 -21.86
N VAL A 76 -3.95 6.82 -21.56
CA VAL A 76 -5.25 6.83 -22.26
C VAL A 76 -5.91 8.21 -22.15
N ALA A 77 -5.95 8.81 -20.95
CA ALA A 77 -6.52 10.14 -20.76
C ALA A 77 -5.78 11.25 -21.55
N ARG A 78 -4.46 11.08 -21.77
CA ARG A 78 -3.64 12.00 -22.58
C ARG A 78 -3.88 11.80 -24.08
N ARG A 79 -3.93 10.54 -24.55
CA ARG A 79 -4.11 10.19 -25.97
C ARG A 79 -5.54 10.45 -26.47
N PHE A 80 -6.53 10.38 -25.59
CA PHE A 80 -7.95 10.54 -25.90
C PHE A 80 -8.56 11.71 -25.11
N PRO A 81 -8.28 12.97 -25.48
CA PRO A 81 -8.68 14.13 -24.70
C PRO A 81 -10.20 14.35 -24.71
N VAL A 82 -10.69 15.10 -23.71
CA VAL A 82 -12.12 15.45 -23.59
C VAL A 82 -12.59 16.18 -24.85
N GLY A 83 -13.77 15.84 -25.33
CA GLY A 83 -14.38 16.44 -26.52
C GLY A 83 -13.84 15.90 -27.86
N SER A 84 -12.87 14.99 -27.85
CA SER A 84 -12.41 14.34 -29.11
C SER A 84 -13.43 13.35 -29.69
N GLU A 85 -14.35 12.86 -28.86
CA GLU A 85 -15.50 12.04 -29.25
C GLU A 85 -16.64 12.25 -28.23
N VAL A 86 -17.88 11.93 -28.59
CA VAL A 86 -19.08 12.19 -27.77
C VAL A 86 -19.00 11.53 -26.38
N GLN A 87 -18.43 10.33 -26.29
CA GLN A 87 -18.28 9.60 -25.02
C GLN A 87 -17.18 10.15 -24.10
N ARG A 88 -16.27 11.00 -24.60
CA ARG A 88 -15.13 11.52 -23.85
C ARG A 88 -15.49 12.82 -23.15
N THR A 89 -16.42 12.72 -22.20
CA THR A 89 -16.86 13.84 -21.38
C THR A 89 -15.88 14.13 -20.24
N GLN A 90 -16.03 15.29 -19.60
CA GLN A 90 -15.27 15.62 -18.40
C GLN A 90 -15.49 14.58 -17.28
N ASP A 91 -16.74 14.12 -17.09
CA ASP A 91 -17.07 13.09 -16.10
C ASP A 91 -16.41 11.76 -16.40
N ALA A 92 -16.38 11.35 -17.67
CA ALA A 92 -15.70 10.14 -18.10
C ALA A 92 -14.19 10.24 -17.84
N ARG A 93 -13.57 11.41 -18.10
CA ARG A 93 -12.16 11.64 -17.78
C ARG A 93 -11.90 11.62 -16.27
N SER A 94 -12.75 12.25 -15.47
CA SER A 94 -12.64 12.21 -14.01
C SER A 94 -12.73 10.79 -13.47
N LYS A 95 -13.67 9.99 -13.99
CA LYS A 95 -13.80 8.56 -13.67
C LYS A 95 -12.54 7.77 -14.05
N LEU A 96 -11.98 8.00 -15.23
CA LEU A 96 -10.75 7.37 -15.70
C LEU A 96 -9.55 7.70 -14.79
N LEU A 97 -9.38 8.98 -14.41
CA LEU A 97 -8.30 9.41 -13.54
C LEU A 97 -8.47 8.91 -12.11
N ALA A 98 -9.70 8.80 -11.60
CA ALA A 98 -9.96 8.20 -10.29
C ALA A 98 -9.56 6.72 -10.24
N MET A 99 -9.76 5.98 -11.34
CA MET A 99 -9.26 4.60 -11.47
C MET A 99 -7.72 4.56 -11.42
N ALA A 100 -7.06 5.42 -12.21
CA ALA A 100 -5.60 5.51 -12.21
C ALA A 100 -5.04 5.85 -10.83
N GLU A 101 -5.68 6.79 -10.13
CA GLU A 101 -5.26 7.21 -8.80
C GLU A 101 -5.35 6.06 -7.81
N ARG A 102 -6.46 5.31 -7.81
CA ARG A 102 -6.59 4.10 -6.98
C ARG A 102 -5.52 3.06 -7.29
N CYS A 103 -5.20 2.84 -8.57
CA CYS A 103 -4.16 1.89 -8.97
C CYS A 103 -2.75 2.34 -8.56
N SER A 104 -2.49 3.65 -8.50
CA SER A 104 -1.24 4.22 -8.01
C SER A 104 -1.26 4.60 -6.53
N GLN A 105 -2.29 4.24 -5.78
CA GLN A 105 -2.27 4.42 -4.34
C GLN A 105 -1.29 3.40 -3.77
N ILE A 106 -0.03 3.84 -3.74
CA ILE A 106 1.04 3.23 -2.99
C ILE A 106 0.54 3.18 -1.54
N ALA A 107 0.54 2.00 -0.92
CA ALA A 107 0.70 2.00 0.53
C ALA A 107 2.04 2.70 0.74
N ALA A 108 2.03 3.98 1.16
CA ALA A 108 3.20 4.88 1.18
C ALA A 108 4.45 4.26 1.85
N VAL A 109 4.25 3.15 2.56
CA VAL A 109 5.24 2.26 3.12
C VAL A 109 5.02 0.84 2.59
N GLU A 110 6.01 0.33 1.85
CA GLU A 110 6.06 -1.06 1.37
C GLU A 110 5.82 -2.07 2.50
N PRO A 111 5.25 -3.26 2.21
CA PRO A 111 5.15 -4.33 3.20
C PRO A 111 6.53 -4.64 3.82
N THR A 112 6.63 -4.49 5.14
CA THR A 112 7.86 -4.76 5.88
C THR A 112 8.06 -6.27 6.06
N SER A 113 9.29 -6.74 5.88
CA SER A 113 9.72 -8.10 6.24
C SER A 113 10.83 -8.00 7.29
N PRO A 114 10.48 -7.79 8.58
CA PRO A 114 11.48 -7.57 9.62
C PRO A 114 12.40 -8.78 9.76
N ARG A 115 13.70 -8.53 9.86
CA ARG A 115 14.72 -9.57 10.06
C ARG A 115 14.50 -10.30 11.37
N LEU A 116 14.14 -9.54 12.41
CA LEU A 116 13.84 -10.08 13.72
C LEU A 116 12.33 -10.29 13.92
N ALA A 117 11.79 -11.30 13.27
CA ALA A 117 10.38 -11.67 13.33
C ALA A 117 10.19 -13.11 13.81
N SER A 118 9.24 -13.33 14.71
CA SER A 118 8.71 -14.67 14.95
C SER A 118 7.80 -15.11 13.79
N GLU A 119 7.51 -16.40 13.70
CA GLU A 119 6.63 -16.91 12.65
C GLU A 119 5.22 -16.31 12.72
N LEU A 120 4.72 -16.07 13.94
CA LEU A 120 3.45 -15.38 14.15
C LEU A 120 3.46 -13.96 13.60
N VAL A 121 4.59 -13.24 13.71
CA VAL A 121 4.73 -11.88 13.15
C VAL A 121 4.73 -11.93 11.62
N ARG A 122 5.45 -12.88 11.02
CA ARG A 122 5.45 -13.07 9.56
C ARG A 122 4.06 -13.39 9.03
N GLN A 123 3.36 -14.32 9.69
CA GLN A 123 2.00 -14.68 9.33
C GLN A 123 1.05 -13.49 9.46
N ALA A 124 1.10 -12.74 10.55
CA ALA A 124 0.24 -11.56 10.73
C ALA A 124 0.50 -10.47 9.68
N LEU A 125 1.75 -10.28 9.24
CA LEU A 125 2.09 -9.36 8.14
C LEU A 125 1.56 -9.87 6.79
N ALA A 126 1.65 -11.17 6.52
CA ALA A 126 1.09 -11.80 5.32
C ALA A 126 -0.44 -11.69 5.28
N ASP A 127 -1.11 -11.98 6.41
CA ASP A 127 -2.56 -11.82 6.56
C ASP A 127 -2.98 -10.36 6.32
N ALA A 128 -2.25 -9.40 6.89
CA ALA A 128 -2.49 -7.98 6.67
C ALA A 128 -2.37 -7.59 5.19
N ALA A 129 -1.37 -8.11 4.48
CA ALA A 129 -1.19 -7.86 3.05
C ALA A 129 -2.37 -8.41 2.24
N SER A 130 -2.77 -9.66 2.51
CA SER A 130 -3.94 -10.28 1.86
C SER A 130 -5.23 -9.50 2.12
N LEU A 131 -5.48 -9.10 3.38
CA LEU A 131 -6.66 -8.32 3.74
C LEU A 131 -6.68 -6.94 3.09
N LEU A 132 -5.53 -6.27 2.99
CA LEU A 132 -5.42 -4.99 2.28
C LEU A 132 -5.83 -5.10 0.82
N GLU A 133 -5.47 -6.21 0.17
CA GLU A 133 -5.78 -6.44 -1.24
C GLU A 133 -7.23 -6.84 -1.48
N VAL A 134 -7.78 -7.70 -0.62
CA VAL A 134 -9.10 -8.31 -0.85
C VAL A 134 -10.24 -7.52 -0.23
N GLN A 135 -10.03 -6.94 0.96
CA GLN A 135 -11.09 -6.33 1.78
C GLN A 135 -10.82 -4.87 2.14
N GLY A 136 -9.60 -4.41 1.94
CA GLY A 136 -9.19 -3.03 2.15
C GLY A 136 -8.60 -2.72 3.54
N PRO A 137 -8.24 -1.46 3.77
CA PRO A 137 -7.41 -1.04 4.91
C PRO A 137 -8.03 -1.27 6.28
N VAL A 138 -9.33 -1.04 6.43
CA VAL A 138 -10.04 -1.20 7.71
C VAL A 138 -9.94 -2.65 8.22
N SER A 139 -10.04 -3.63 7.33
CA SER A 139 -9.93 -5.06 7.66
C SER A 139 -8.51 -5.46 8.07
N ALA A 140 -7.49 -4.84 7.47
CA ALA A 140 -6.10 -5.20 7.72
C ALA A 140 -5.49 -4.59 8.98
N LEU A 141 -6.10 -3.53 9.53
CA LEU A 141 -5.56 -2.77 10.66
C LEU A 141 -5.30 -3.67 11.90
N ASP A 142 -6.21 -4.59 12.20
CA ASP A 142 -6.06 -5.57 13.29
C ASP A 142 -4.82 -6.45 13.13
N ARG A 143 -4.58 -6.95 11.90
CA ARG A 143 -3.45 -7.83 11.60
C ARG A 143 -2.12 -7.07 11.67
N VAL A 144 -2.08 -5.82 11.19
CA VAL A 144 -0.89 -4.97 11.27
C VAL A 144 -0.55 -4.63 12.72
N HIS A 145 -1.55 -4.33 13.57
CA HIS A 145 -1.35 -4.11 15.00
C HIS A 145 -0.85 -5.38 15.71
N THR A 146 -1.44 -6.54 15.39
CA THR A 146 -1.00 -7.85 15.91
C THR A 146 0.47 -8.11 15.56
N ALA A 147 0.87 -7.84 14.32
CA ALA A 147 2.25 -7.95 13.88
C ALA A 147 3.20 -7.03 14.66
N LEU A 148 2.84 -5.76 14.84
CA LEU A 148 3.61 -4.78 15.63
C LEU A 148 3.81 -5.27 17.06
N HIS A 149 2.74 -5.74 17.70
CA HIS A 149 2.79 -6.25 19.07
C HIS A 149 3.74 -7.45 19.18
N GLY A 150 3.60 -8.43 18.29
CA GLY A 150 4.50 -9.60 18.25
C GLY A 150 5.95 -9.21 17.95
N TYR A 151 6.16 -8.24 17.07
CA TYR A 151 7.49 -7.75 16.70
C TYR A 151 8.20 -7.10 17.90
N LEU A 152 7.54 -6.16 18.60
CA LEU A 152 8.10 -5.53 19.79
C LEU A 152 8.45 -6.55 20.88
N LYS A 153 7.58 -7.55 21.14
CA LYS A 153 7.88 -8.66 22.06
C LYS A 153 9.12 -9.45 21.62
N THR A 154 9.26 -9.71 20.32
CA THR A 154 10.40 -10.46 19.75
C THR A 154 11.70 -9.69 19.92
N VAL A 155 11.70 -8.38 19.63
CA VAL A 155 12.84 -7.49 19.84
C VAL A 155 13.30 -7.48 21.29
N CYS A 156 12.39 -7.21 22.24
CA CYS A 156 12.75 -7.14 23.65
C CYS A 156 13.37 -8.44 24.16
N ARG A 157 12.81 -9.59 23.77
CA ARG A 157 13.34 -10.91 24.14
C ARG A 157 14.72 -11.15 23.54
N ALA A 158 14.93 -10.84 22.27
CA ALA A 158 16.22 -11.03 21.61
C ALA A 158 17.32 -10.13 22.18
N ALA A 159 16.95 -8.95 22.69
CA ALA A 159 17.86 -8.02 23.37
C ALA A 159 18.02 -8.31 24.87
N GLY A 160 17.36 -9.35 25.41
CA GLY A 160 17.44 -9.72 26.83
C GLY A 160 16.85 -8.67 27.78
N LEU A 161 15.85 -7.90 27.35
CA LEU A 161 15.21 -6.88 28.19
C LEU A 161 14.29 -7.52 29.23
N ASP A 162 14.20 -6.92 30.42
CA ASP A 162 13.39 -7.41 31.53
C ASP A 162 11.88 -7.15 31.29
N MET A 163 11.28 -8.07 30.54
CA MET A 163 9.85 -8.11 30.28
C MET A 163 9.03 -8.56 31.51
N ALA A 164 9.66 -9.13 32.54
CA ALA A 164 8.94 -9.58 33.75
C ALA A 164 8.50 -8.42 34.64
N SER A 165 9.14 -7.25 34.49
CA SER A 165 8.71 -5.99 35.09
C SER A 165 7.38 -5.44 34.52
N LEU A 166 6.94 -5.95 33.36
CA LEU A 166 5.69 -5.55 32.72
C LEU A 166 4.51 -6.42 33.18
N PRO A 167 3.26 -5.94 33.05
CA PRO A 167 2.07 -6.76 33.27
C PRO A 167 2.05 -8.04 32.41
N ALA A 168 1.27 -9.05 32.81
CA ALA A 168 1.22 -10.36 32.14
C ALA A 168 0.85 -10.30 30.64
N ASP A 169 0.02 -9.34 30.23
CA ASP A 169 -0.22 -9.02 28.82
C ASP A 169 -0.02 -7.52 28.57
N PRO A 170 1.23 -7.09 28.32
CA PRO A 170 1.53 -5.69 28.18
C PRO A 170 1.13 -5.21 26.78
N GLY A 171 0.51 -4.03 26.71
CA GLY A 171 0.15 -3.40 25.43
C GLY A 171 1.38 -2.88 24.68
N VAL A 172 1.20 -2.58 23.39
CA VAL A 172 2.28 -2.06 22.50
C VAL A 172 3.00 -0.84 23.08
N THR A 173 2.26 0.06 23.74
CA THR A 173 2.80 1.28 24.37
C THR A 173 3.78 0.95 25.49
N GLN A 174 3.46 -0.04 26.34
CA GLN A 174 4.28 -0.44 27.47
C GLN A 174 5.57 -1.12 27.01
N ILE A 175 5.47 -2.00 26.01
CA ILE A 175 6.62 -2.71 25.46
C ILE A 175 7.55 -1.72 24.74
N PHE A 176 6.98 -0.80 23.95
CA PHE A 176 7.77 0.24 23.29
C PHE A 176 8.49 1.15 24.29
N LYS A 177 7.82 1.51 25.40
CA LYS A 177 8.45 2.29 26.48
C LYS A 177 9.67 1.57 27.05
N LEU A 178 9.54 0.29 27.41
CA LEU A 178 10.65 -0.53 27.90
C LEU A 178 11.82 -0.55 26.91
N MET A 179 11.52 -0.80 25.63
CA MET A 179 12.51 -0.85 24.56
C MET A 179 13.22 0.50 24.39
N ARG A 180 12.48 1.61 24.35
CA ARG A 180 13.05 2.97 24.25
C ARG A 180 13.99 3.29 25.42
N GLU A 181 13.64 2.86 26.63
CA GLU A 181 14.41 3.17 27.84
C GLU A 181 15.63 2.24 28.03
N SER A 182 15.55 1.01 27.52
CA SER A 182 16.52 -0.03 27.87
C SER A 182 17.36 -0.54 26.70
N HIS A 183 16.90 -0.40 25.44
CA HIS A 183 17.59 -0.96 24.28
C HIS A 183 18.83 -0.12 23.89
N PRO A 184 20.04 -0.73 23.77
CA PRO A 184 21.28 -0.01 23.43
C PRO A 184 21.20 0.81 22.13
N ALA A 185 20.68 0.21 21.05
CA ALA A 185 20.47 0.90 19.75
C ALA A 185 19.63 2.18 19.83
N LEU A 186 18.82 2.35 20.88
CA LEU A 186 17.96 3.52 21.04
C LEU A 186 18.56 4.58 21.99
N ARG A 187 19.82 4.39 22.42
CA ARG A 187 20.53 5.38 23.24
C ARG A 187 21.17 6.50 22.43
N ASP A 188 21.66 6.20 21.22
CA ASP A 188 22.31 7.16 20.33
C ASP A 188 21.51 7.30 19.02
N MET A 189 21.00 8.50 18.76
CA MET A 189 20.24 8.82 17.55
C MET A 189 21.06 9.54 16.48
N GLY A 190 22.38 9.70 16.67
CA GLY A 190 23.30 10.28 15.69
C GLY A 190 23.31 11.81 15.66
N VAL A 191 23.61 12.39 14.49
CA VAL A 191 23.93 13.83 14.32
C VAL A 191 22.79 14.77 14.75
N GLN A 192 21.53 14.34 14.62
CA GLN A 192 20.34 15.13 14.97
C GLN A 192 19.61 14.52 16.18
N ASP A 193 20.38 14.20 17.23
CA ASP A 193 19.91 13.40 18.37
C ASP A 193 18.62 13.94 19.01
N ASP A 194 18.58 15.24 19.33
CA ASP A 194 17.41 15.88 19.96
C ASP A 194 16.14 15.78 19.11
N ALA A 195 16.26 16.04 17.81
CA ALA A 195 15.14 15.98 16.88
C ALA A 195 14.63 14.54 16.75
N MET A 196 15.53 13.58 16.64
CA MET A 196 15.18 12.17 16.49
C MET A 196 14.60 11.60 17.79
N ARG A 197 15.11 11.99 18.97
CA ARG A 197 14.49 11.66 20.25
C ARG A 197 13.06 12.16 20.29
N LYS A 198 12.77 13.41 19.89
CA LYS A 198 11.39 13.92 19.85
C LYS A 198 10.47 13.08 18.95
N ILE A 199 10.98 12.60 17.81
CA ILE A 199 10.24 11.70 16.91
C ILE A 199 10.00 10.35 17.59
N VAL A 200 11.04 9.71 18.13
CA VAL A 200 10.94 8.40 18.83
C VAL A 200 10.03 8.49 20.05
N PHE A 201 10.03 9.60 20.78
CA PHE A 201 9.09 9.84 21.87
C PHE A 201 7.65 9.94 21.37
N SER A 202 7.43 10.65 20.26
CA SER A 202 6.10 10.79 19.64
C SER A 202 5.54 9.46 19.13
N ILE A 203 6.38 8.49 18.76
CA ILE A 203 5.94 7.13 18.43
C ILE A 203 5.14 6.52 19.60
N GLY A 204 5.52 6.77 20.85
CA GLY A 204 4.77 6.28 22.01
C GLY A 204 3.31 6.77 22.01
N ASN A 205 3.08 8.04 21.67
CA ASN A 205 1.72 8.61 21.57
C ASN A 205 0.93 8.04 20.38
N ILE A 206 1.61 7.77 19.26
CA ILE A 206 1.01 7.10 18.10
C ILE A 206 0.56 5.69 18.49
N LEU A 207 1.43 4.91 19.13
CA LEU A 207 1.12 3.54 19.57
C LEU A 207 -0.04 3.50 20.56
N ASP A 208 -0.11 4.47 21.47
CA ASP A 208 -1.23 4.61 22.40
C ASP A 208 -2.55 4.86 21.66
N SER A 209 -2.53 5.77 20.68
CA SER A 209 -3.68 6.12 19.85
C SER A 209 -4.14 5.00 18.90
N LEU A 210 -3.23 4.09 18.50
CA LEU A 210 -3.58 2.93 17.68
C LEU A 210 -4.44 1.90 18.43
N ASN A 211 -4.35 1.82 19.75
CA ASN A 211 -5.14 0.87 20.54
C ASN A 211 -6.65 1.10 20.44
N PRO A 212 -7.20 2.30 20.74
CA PRO A 212 -8.62 2.57 20.54
C PRO A 212 -9.00 2.54 19.06
N LEU A 213 -8.12 2.93 18.14
CA LEU A 213 -8.39 2.87 16.70
C LEU A 213 -8.62 1.42 16.23
N ARG A 214 -7.77 0.48 16.66
CA ARG A 214 -7.95 -0.96 16.41
C ARG A 214 -9.20 -1.49 17.11
N ASN A 215 -9.38 -1.18 18.39
CA ASN A 215 -10.46 -1.78 19.18
C ASN A 215 -11.85 -1.26 18.80
N ARG A 216 -11.98 0.03 18.50
CA ARG A 216 -13.28 0.72 18.33
C ARG A 216 -13.53 1.22 16.91
N GLY A 217 -12.50 1.24 16.07
CA GLY A 217 -12.57 1.76 14.70
C GLY A 217 -12.33 0.73 13.62
N SER A 218 -12.05 -0.53 13.96
CA SER A 218 -11.76 -1.60 13.00
C SER A 218 -12.69 -2.80 13.17
N LEU A 219 -12.56 -3.78 12.28
CA LEU A 219 -13.30 -5.04 12.33
C LEU A 219 -12.81 -6.02 13.41
N ALA A 220 -11.88 -5.60 14.28
CA ALA A 220 -11.41 -6.41 15.40
C ALA A 220 -12.53 -6.76 16.41
N HIS A 221 -13.55 -5.90 16.51
CA HIS A 221 -14.74 -6.08 17.33
C HIS A 221 -15.98 -5.68 16.54
N ALA A 222 -17.16 -6.06 17.02
CA ALA A 222 -18.45 -5.71 16.40
C ALA A 222 -18.77 -4.22 16.65
N ASN A 223 -18.08 -3.33 15.94
CA ASN A 223 -18.22 -1.88 16.05
C ASN A 223 -19.28 -1.35 15.07
N ASP A 224 -20.13 -0.44 15.55
CA ASP A 224 -21.19 0.20 14.73
C ASP A 224 -20.65 1.27 13.78
N GLN A 225 -19.48 1.84 14.10
CA GLN A 225 -18.79 2.84 13.30
C GLN A 225 -17.34 2.41 13.07
N LEU A 226 -16.92 2.43 11.81
CA LEU A 226 -15.57 2.07 11.41
C LEU A 226 -14.82 3.33 10.96
N VAL A 227 -13.50 3.31 11.08
CA VAL A 227 -12.67 4.38 10.51
C VAL A 227 -12.80 4.38 9.00
N GLU A 228 -12.68 5.57 8.42
CA GLU A 228 -12.62 5.70 6.99
C GLU A 228 -11.31 5.12 6.44
N ARG A 229 -11.34 4.89 5.13
CA ARG A 229 -10.28 4.17 4.42
C ARG A 229 -8.92 4.85 4.57
N ASP A 230 -8.88 6.17 4.46
CA ASP A 230 -7.63 6.93 4.40
C ASP A 230 -6.97 7.03 5.79
N GLU A 231 -7.77 7.16 6.86
CA GLU A 231 -7.33 7.07 8.25
C GLU A 231 -6.78 5.68 8.58
N ALA A 232 -7.44 4.62 8.11
CA ALA A 232 -6.92 3.25 8.24
C ALA A 232 -5.57 3.08 7.51
N LEU A 233 -5.43 3.64 6.31
CA LEU A 233 -4.16 3.63 5.57
C LEU A 233 -3.06 4.38 6.31
N LEU A 234 -3.36 5.56 6.85
CA LEU A 234 -2.40 6.32 7.67
C LEU A 234 -1.92 5.49 8.85
N ALA A 235 -2.84 4.87 9.60
CA ALA A 235 -2.51 4.02 10.74
C ALA A 235 -1.63 2.81 10.36
N ILE A 236 -1.95 2.15 9.24
CA ILE A 236 -1.17 1.03 8.71
C ILE A 236 0.23 1.50 8.30
N ASN A 237 0.34 2.61 7.58
CA ASN A 237 1.62 3.14 7.11
C ASN A 237 2.50 3.60 8.29
N LEU A 238 1.92 4.24 9.31
CA LEU A 238 2.64 4.58 10.54
C LEU A 238 3.18 3.32 11.22
N THR A 239 2.35 2.29 11.36
CA THR A 239 2.76 1.03 11.99
C THR A 239 3.89 0.35 11.21
N ARG A 240 3.78 0.27 9.88
CA ARG A 240 4.84 -0.28 9.02
C ARG A 240 6.14 0.53 9.13
N SER A 241 6.04 1.87 9.11
CA SER A 241 7.20 2.76 9.26
C SER A 241 7.92 2.51 10.58
N ILE A 242 7.16 2.36 11.68
CA ILE A 242 7.71 2.08 13.00
C ILE A 242 8.45 0.74 13.01
N ILE A 243 7.84 -0.33 12.48
CA ILE A 243 8.50 -1.66 12.39
C ILE A 243 9.77 -1.57 11.55
N GLN A 244 9.71 -0.95 10.37
CA GLN A 244 10.84 -0.84 9.45
C GLN A 244 11.99 -0.03 10.04
N TYR A 245 11.70 1.13 10.67
CA TYR A 245 12.70 1.94 11.35
C TYR A 245 13.37 1.16 12.48
N LEU A 246 12.59 0.52 13.34
CA LEU A 246 13.10 -0.25 14.45
C LEU A 246 13.97 -1.42 13.96
N ASP A 247 13.52 -2.19 12.97
CA ASP A 247 14.28 -3.32 12.44
C ASP A 247 15.61 -2.84 11.83
N SER A 248 15.57 -1.72 11.10
CA SER A 248 16.76 -1.09 10.53
C SER A 248 17.74 -0.64 11.61
N LYS A 249 17.25 0.09 12.61
CA LYS A 249 18.07 0.66 13.69
C LYS A 249 18.66 -0.40 14.61
N ILE A 250 17.89 -1.43 14.95
CA ILE A 250 18.31 -2.49 15.89
C ILE A 250 19.28 -3.47 15.24
N ALA A 251 19.09 -3.80 13.97
CA ALA A 251 19.99 -4.73 13.30
C ALA A 251 21.31 -4.08 12.83
N ALA A 252 21.43 -2.74 12.87
CA ALA A 252 22.70 -2.05 12.67
C ALA A 252 23.67 -2.23 13.85
N ASP A 253 23.17 -2.65 15.02
CA ASP A 253 23.95 -2.94 16.23
C ASP A 253 24.46 -4.40 16.30
N ARG A 254 24.33 -5.18 15.22
CA ARG A 254 24.80 -6.57 15.13
C ARG A 254 25.97 -6.73 14.18
#